data_AF-K1WAL1-F1
#
_entry.id   AF-K1WAL1-F1
#
_cell.length_a   1.000
_cell.length_b   1.000
_cell.length_c   1.000
_cell.angle_alpha   90.00
_cell.angle_beta   90.00
_cell.angle_gamma   90.00
#
_symmetry.space_group_name_H-M   'P 1'
#
loop_
_entity.id
_entity.type
_entity.pdbx_description
1 polymer ?
#
loop_
_entity_poly.entity_id
_entity_poly.type
_entity_poly.pdbx_seq_one_letter_code
_entity_poly.pdbx_strand_id
1 'polypeptide(L)'
;MPQAIAAAEAGVTLISPFVGRILDWYKKATGKEYTAEDDPGVVSVREIYTYYKQHGYPTIVMGASFRNTGEIKALAGCDFLTISPKLLEELKNSTDPVPQVLSPEKAKAAKPLQKVSYINDQPKFAWDLFENQMAFEKLTEGIRGFAKDGNTLKELLKGKISA
;
A
#
# COMPACT_ATOMS: atom_id res chain seq x y z
N MET A 1 -2.25 2.37 8.89
CA MET A 1 -1.03 2.64 9.69
C MET A 1 -0.57 1.46 10.57
N PRO A 2 -1.42 0.80 11.40
CA PRO A 2 -0.94 -0.20 12.38
C PRO A 2 -0.05 -1.30 11.80
N GLN A 3 -0.44 -1.88 10.66
CA GLN A 3 0.33 -2.91 9.95
C GLN A 3 1.71 -2.44 9.51
N ALA A 4 1.84 -1.19 9.04
CA ALA A 4 3.12 -0.65 8.63
C ALA A 4 4.04 -0.47 9.85
N ILE A 5 3.54 0.12 10.93
CA ILE A 5 4.33 0.30 12.16
C ILE A 5 4.81 -1.05 12.70
N ALA A 6 3.92 -2.03 12.85
CA ALA A 6 4.30 -3.37 13.31
C ALA A 6 5.36 -4.03 12.41
N ALA A 7 5.24 -3.88 11.08
CA ALA A 7 6.22 -4.40 10.14
C ALA A 7 7.60 -3.72 10.26
N ALA A 8 7.62 -2.39 10.45
CA ALA A 8 8.85 -1.64 10.66
C ALA A 8 9.57 -2.06 11.96
N GLU A 9 8.80 -2.23 13.04
CA GLU A 9 9.32 -2.69 14.33
C GLU A 9 9.83 -4.13 14.29
N ALA A 10 9.22 -4.98 13.45
CA ALA A 10 9.70 -6.34 13.18
C ALA A 10 10.97 -6.38 12.31
N GLY A 11 11.45 -5.24 11.80
CA GLY A 11 12.66 -5.16 10.99
C GLY A 11 12.54 -5.84 9.63
N VAL A 12 11.33 -5.92 9.05
CA VAL A 12 11.15 -6.52 7.72
C VAL A 12 11.90 -5.71 6.66
N THR A 13 12.39 -6.37 5.62
CA THR A 13 13.15 -5.72 4.55
C THR A 13 12.31 -4.70 3.78
N LEU A 14 11.07 -5.05 3.46
CA LEU A 14 10.20 -4.29 2.56
C LEU A 14 8.73 -4.49 2.95
N ILE A 15 7.92 -3.46 2.75
CA ILE A 15 6.46 -3.54 2.76
C ILE A 15 5.86 -3.11 1.42
N SER A 16 4.74 -3.71 1.06
CA SER A 16 4.00 -3.40 -0.17
C SER A 16 2.62 -2.81 0.14
N PRO A 17 2.51 -1.54 0.60
CA PRO A 17 1.22 -0.93 0.86
C PRO A 17 0.43 -0.74 -0.44
N PHE A 18 -0.82 -1.20 -0.44
CA PHE A 18 -1.70 -1.13 -1.61
C PHE A 18 -2.34 0.25 -1.71
N VAL A 19 -2.37 0.82 -2.92
CA VAL A 19 -2.99 2.11 -3.22
C VAL A 19 -4.40 1.89 -3.74
N GLY A 20 -4.53 1.28 -4.92
CA GLY A 20 -5.81 1.19 -5.62
C GLY A 20 -6.89 0.35 -4.92
N ARG A 21 -6.54 -0.65 -4.10
CA ARG A 21 -7.55 -1.37 -3.30
C ARG A 21 -8.15 -0.51 -2.19
N ILE A 22 -7.40 0.46 -1.68
CA ILE A 22 -7.90 1.45 -0.72
C ILE A 22 -8.88 2.37 -1.46
N LEU A 23 -8.51 2.88 -2.63
CA LEU A 23 -9.39 3.67 -3.49
C LEU A 23 -10.71 2.94 -3.79
N ASP A 24 -10.65 1.67 -4.22
CA ASP A 24 -11.85 0.87 -4.53
C ASP A 24 -12.82 0.81 -3.34
N TRP A 25 -12.28 0.62 -2.13
CA TRP A 25 -13.10 0.54 -0.92
C TRP A 25 -13.81 1.86 -0.65
N TYR A 26 -13.07 2.97 -0.67
CA TYR A 26 -13.62 4.30 -0.40
C TYR A 26 -14.60 4.75 -1.48
N LYS A 27 -14.32 4.51 -2.77
CA LYS A 27 -15.28 4.77 -3.85
C LYS A 27 -16.60 4.05 -3.61
N LYS A 28 -16.55 2.77 -3.25
CA LYS A 28 -17.75 1.97 -2.95
C LYS A 28 -18.48 2.47 -1.69
N ALA A 29 -17.75 2.80 -0.63
CA ALA A 29 -18.33 3.18 0.66
C ALA A 29 -18.92 4.59 0.66
N THR A 30 -18.29 5.54 -0.05
CA THR A 30 -18.67 6.96 0.00
C THR A 30 -19.37 7.46 -1.25
N GLY A 31 -19.30 6.73 -2.37
CA GLY A 31 -19.82 7.18 -3.67
C GLY A 31 -19.13 8.42 -4.23
N LYS A 32 -17.92 8.74 -3.74
CA LYS A 32 -17.16 9.94 -4.15
C LYS A 32 -16.16 9.58 -5.23
N GLU A 33 -15.90 10.53 -6.11
CA GLU A 33 -14.73 10.51 -6.98
C GLU A 33 -13.54 11.15 -6.26
N TYR A 34 -12.34 10.66 -6.58
CA TYR A 34 -11.08 11.10 -5.99
C TYR A 34 -10.12 11.49 -7.11
N THR A 35 -9.38 12.56 -6.88
CA THR A 35 -8.21 12.95 -7.66
C THR A 35 -6.98 12.19 -7.17
N ALA A 36 -5.85 12.31 -7.88
CA ALA A 36 -4.62 11.66 -7.46
C ALA A 36 -4.09 12.18 -6.10
N GLU A 37 -4.44 13.40 -5.70
CA GLU A 37 -3.93 14.04 -4.48
C GLU A 37 -4.74 13.68 -3.23
N ASP A 38 -6.05 13.51 -3.36
CA ASP A 38 -6.96 13.09 -2.28
C ASP A 38 -7.33 11.61 -2.35
N ASP A 39 -6.70 10.83 -3.25
CA ASP A 39 -6.80 9.38 -3.28
C ASP A 39 -6.41 8.80 -1.90
N PRO A 40 -7.30 8.06 -1.23
CA PRO A 40 -7.06 7.59 0.13
C PRO A 40 -5.93 6.56 0.21
N GLY A 41 -5.64 5.84 -0.88
CA GLY A 41 -4.49 4.96 -1.00
C GLY A 41 -3.18 5.74 -1.12
N VAL A 42 -3.16 6.80 -1.92
CA VAL A 42 -2.00 7.71 -2.03
C VAL A 42 -1.71 8.35 -0.67
N VAL A 43 -2.73 8.90 -0.02
CA VAL A 43 -2.62 9.50 1.33
C VAL A 43 -2.03 8.49 2.32
N SER A 44 -2.56 7.26 2.34
CA SER A 44 -2.06 6.18 3.20
C SER A 44 -0.58 5.89 2.98
N VAL A 45 -0.14 5.75 1.72
CA VAL A 45 1.29 5.48 1.41
C VAL A 45 2.19 6.67 1.77
N ARG A 46 1.75 7.91 1.50
CA ARG A 46 2.49 9.12 1.88
C ARG A 46 2.68 9.22 3.39
N GLU A 47 1.65 8.90 4.17
CA GLU A 47 1.71 8.87 5.63
C GLU A 47 2.69 7.79 6.13
N ILE A 48 2.62 6.57 5.57
CA ILE A 48 3.53 5.46 5.92
C ILE A 48 4.98 5.83 5.60
N TYR A 49 5.24 6.32 4.38
CA TYR A 49 6.57 6.77 3.96
C TYR A 49 7.10 7.84 4.91
N THR A 50 6.28 8.84 5.22
CA THR A 50 6.65 9.93 6.14
C THR A 50 6.99 9.39 7.52
N TYR A 51 6.16 8.52 8.08
CA TYR A 51 6.40 7.89 9.38
C TYR A 51 7.73 7.14 9.40
N TYR A 52 8.03 6.37 8.35
CA TYR A 52 9.26 5.59 8.26
C TYR A 52 10.49 6.48 8.21
N LYS A 53 10.48 7.54 7.39
CA LYS A 53 11.63 8.45 7.27
C LYS A 53 11.83 9.33 8.50
N GLN A 54 10.75 9.75 9.17
CA GLN A 54 10.83 10.52 10.42
C GLN A 54 11.43 9.69 11.56
N HIS A 55 11.06 8.41 11.67
CA HIS A 55 11.51 7.53 12.76
C HIS A 55 12.74 6.69 12.43
N GLY A 56 13.33 6.87 11.24
CA GLY A 56 14.56 6.19 10.84
C GLY A 56 14.41 4.69 10.59
N TYR A 57 13.21 4.22 10.21
CA TYR A 57 13.02 2.81 9.88
C TYR A 57 13.64 2.48 8.52
N PRO A 58 14.49 1.44 8.43
CA PRO A 58 15.20 1.08 7.20
C PRO A 58 14.33 0.28 6.22
N THR A 59 13.17 -0.22 6.65
CA THR A 59 12.24 -0.97 5.82
C THR A 59 11.86 -0.18 4.56
N ILE A 60 12.00 -0.82 3.40
CA ILE A 60 11.68 -0.22 2.11
C ILE A 60 10.16 -0.08 1.98
N VAL A 61 9.70 1.10 1.54
CA VAL A 61 8.28 1.33 1.21
C VAL A 61 8.09 1.16 -0.31
N MET A 62 7.39 0.09 -0.72
CA MET A 62 7.08 -0.18 -2.13
C MET A 62 5.59 0.00 -2.43
N GLY A 63 5.18 1.14 -2.98
CA GLY A 63 3.79 1.35 -3.37
C GLY A 63 3.32 0.31 -4.40
N ALA A 64 2.11 -0.23 -4.22
CA ALA A 64 1.60 -1.34 -5.04
C ALA A 64 0.10 -1.21 -5.38
N SER A 65 -0.37 -2.04 -6.32
CA SER A 65 -1.79 -2.21 -6.65
C SER A 65 -2.49 -0.95 -7.19
N PHE A 66 -1.85 -0.21 -8.09
CA PHE A 66 -2.38 1.01 -8.70
C PHE A 66 -3.61 0.79 -9.60
N ARG A 67 -4.50 1.78 -9.73
CA ARG A 67 -5.60 1.82 -10.72
C ARG A 67 -5.28 2.70 -11.91
N ASN A 68 -4.48 3.75 -11.72
CA ASN A 68 -4.19 4.74 -12.76
C ASN A 68 -2.79 5.34 -12.58
N THR A 69 -2.28 6.01 -13.62
CA THR A 69 -0.95 6.64 -13.59
C THR A 69 -0.88 7.88 -12.70
N GLY A 70 -2.02 8.51 -12.38
CA GLY A 70 -2.10 9.63 -11.45
C GLY A 70 -1.64 9.24 -10.04
N GLU A 71 -2.11 8.12 -9.52
CA GLU A 71 -1.67 7.55 -8.23
C GLU A 71 -0.15 7.32 -8.19
N ILE A 72 0.41 6.81 -9.30
CA ILE A 72 1.85 6.52 -9.43
C ILE A 72 2.65 7.83 -9.39
N LYS A 73 2.25 8.81 -10.21
CA LYS A 73 2.88 10.13 -10.27
C LYS A 73 2.80 10.85 -8.91
N ALA A 74 1.68 10.72 -8.21
CA ALA A 74 1.47 11.30 -6.88
C ALA A 74 2.37 10.68 -5.78
N LEU A 75 3.01 9.54 -6.07
CA LEU A 75 3.99 8.87 -5.19
C LEU A 75 5.42 8.88 -5.77
N ALA A 76 5.69 9.69 -6.79
CA ALA A 76 7.03 9.82 -7.36
C ALA A 76 8.05 10.23 -6.27
N GLY A 77 9.11 9.43 -6.12
CA GLY A 77 10.10 9.57 -5.04
C GLY A 77 9.91 8.64 -3.84
N CYS A 78 8.87 7.80 -3.84
CA CYS A 78 8.80 6.62 -2.97
C CYS A 78 10.00 5.70 -3.22
N ASP A 79 10.39 4.86 -2.26
CA ASP A 79 11.60 4.03 -2.39
C ASP A 79 11.49 3.09 -3.60
N PHE A 80 10.36 2.39 -3.71
CA PHE A 80 10.04 1.52 -4.85
C PHE A 80 8.56 1.66 -5.23
N LEU A 81 8.21 1.31 -6.46
CA LEU A 81 6.83 1.18 -6.93
C LEU A 81 6.73 -0.08 -7.81
N THR A 82 5.80 -0.99 -7.50
CA THR A 82 5.51 -2.15 -8.35
C THR A 82 4.28 -1.87 -9.20
N ILE A 83 4.46 -1.83 -10.52
CA ILE A 83 3.48 -1.29 -11.47
C ILE A 83 3.12 -2.38 -12.48
N SER A 84 1.83 -2.48 -12.83
CA SER A 84 1.37 -3.46 -13.83
C SER A 84 1.89 -3.12 -15.23
N PRO A 85 2.06 -4.11 -16.14
CA PRO A 85 2.53 -3.86 -17.49
C PRO A 85 1.72 -2.81 -18.25
N LYS A 86 0.38 -2.84 -18.09
CA LYS A 86 -0.52 -1.85 -18.69
C LYS A 86 -0.18 -0.42 -18.27
N LEU A 87 -0.04 -0.17 -16.97
CA LEU A 87 0.26 1.17 -16.46
C LEU A 87 1.69 1.60 -16.78
N LEU A 88 2.64 0.66 -16.87
CA LEU A 88 3.99 0.94 -17.36
C LEU A 88 3.98 1.40 -18.81
N GLU A 89 3.16 0.79 -19.67
CA GLU A 89 3.00 1.20 -21.06
C GLU A 89 2.38 2.61 -21.16
N GLU A 90 1.34 2.90 -20.37
CA GLU A 90 0.74 4.24 -20.29
C GLU A 90 1.77 5.29 -19.86
N LEU A 91 2.59 5.00 -18.85
CA LEU A 91 3.67 5.88 -18.40
C LEU A 91 4.74 6.07 -19.47
N LYS A 92 5.16 4.99 -20.15
CA LYS A 92 6.15 5.03 -21.22
C LYS A 92 5.71 5.90 -22.39
N ASN A 93 4.41 5.92 -22.69
CA ASN A 93 3.84 6.67 -23.81
C ASN A 93 3.44 8.12 -23.45
N SER A 94 3.55 8.52 -22.17
CA SER A 94 3.24 9.86 -21.70
C SER A 94 4.49 10.75 -21.72
N THR A 95 4.33 12.01 -22.14
CA THR A 95 5.35 13.06 -22.05
C THR A 95 5.11 14.03 -20.90
N ASP A 96 4.09 13.78 -20.07
CA ASP A 96 3.77 14.64 -18.95
C ASP A 96 4.90 14.64 -17.92
N PRO A 97 5.16 15.77 -17.24
CA PRO A 97 6.15 15.83 -16.18
C PRO A 97 5.79 14.91 -15.01
N VAL A 98 6.81 14.28 -14.42
CA VAL A 98 6.70 13.48 -13.19
C VAL A 98 7.61 14.11 -12.13
N PRO A 99 7.20 15.23 -11.50
CA PRO A 99 8.02 15.88 -10.49
C PRO A 99 8.14 15.00 -9.24
N GLN A 100 9.28 15.09 -8.54
CA GLN A 100 9.46 14.37 -7.28
C GLN A 100 8.53 14.91 -6.20
N VAL A 101 7.60 14.06 -5.76
CA VAL A 101 6.64 14.38 -4.70
C VAL A 101 7.24 14.04 -3.33
N LEU A 102 7.75 12.82 -3.18
CA LEU A 102 8.28 12.29 -1.93
C LEU A 102 9.80 12.37 -1.88
N SER A 103 10.34 12.76 -0.72
CA SER A 103 11.76 12.64 -0.42
C SER A 103 12.00 12.47 1.08
N PRO A 104 13.12 11.88 1.52
CA PRO A 104 13.45 11.78 2.93
C PRO A 104 13.52 13.14 3.64
N GLU A 105 14.01 14.18 2.97
CA GLU A 105 14.13 15.53 3.51
C GLU A 105 12.74 16.14 3.74
N LYS A 106 11.84 16.05 2.74
CA LYS A 106 10.45 16.50 2.86
C LYS A 106 9.72 15.76 3.98
N ALA A 107 9.91 14.44 4.08
CA ALA A 107 9.29 13.63 5.12
C ALA A 107 9.76 14.03 6.53
N LYS A 108 11.07 14.25 6.71
CA LYS A 108 11.64 14.69 8.00
C LYS A 108 11.23 16.11 8.39
N ALA A 109 10.97 16.98 7.42
CA ALA A 109 10.50 18.35 7.63
C ALA A 109 8.97 18.47 7.79
N ALA A 110 8.20 17.42 7.47
CA ALA A 110 6.76 17.40 7.61
C ALA A 110 6.32 17.44 9.09
N LYS A 111 5.03 17.65 9.33
CA LYS A 111 4.44 17.60 10.69
C LYS A 111 4.89 16.31 11.40
N PRO A 112 5.44 16.39 12.63
CA PRO A 112 5.85 15.22 13.37
C PRO A 112 4.68 14.26 13.61
N LEU A 113 4.87 12.99 13.24
CA LEU A 113 3.95 11.92 13.57
C LEU A 113 4.34 11.31 14.91
N GLN A 114 3.38 11.13 15.80
CA GLN A 114 3.64 10.53 17.11
C GLN A 114 4.09 9.08 16.95
N LYS A 115 5.20 8.71 17.60
CA LYS A 115 5.66 7.33 17.64
C LYS A 115 4.67 6.47 18.43
N VAL A 116 4.19 5.40 17.81
CA VAL A 116 3.34 4.36 18.41
C VAL A 116 4.05 3.01 18.24
N SER A 117 3.76 2.05 19.11
CA SER A 117 4.35 0.70 19.08
C SER A 117 3.28 -0.38 19.12
N TYR A 118 3.52 -1.49 18.40
CA TYR A 118 2.58 -2.61 18.23
C TYR A 118 3.24 -3.99 18.33
N ILE A 119 4.52 -4.14 17.97
CA ILE A 119 5.14 -5.47 17.80
C ILE A 119 5.10 -6.33 19.07
N ASN A 120 5.13 -5.70 20.25
CA ASN A 120 5.10 -6.37 21.55
C ASN A 120 3.73 -6.26 22.26
N ASP A 121 2.69 -5.76 21.58
CA ASP A 121 1.34 -5.59 22.12
C ASP A 121 0.29 -6.02 21.08
N GLN A 122 0.10 -7.34 20.99
CA GLN A 122 -0.83 -7.95 20.05
C GLN A 122 -2.29 -7.49 20.25
N PRO A 123 -2.83 -7.39 21.49
CA PRO A 123 -4.19 -6.89 21.69
C PRO A 123 -4.38 -5.46 21.16
N LYS A 124 -3.43 -4.56 21.42
CA LYS A 124 -3.48 -3.19 20.88
C LYS A 124 -3.43 -3.18 19.35
N PHE A 125 -2.51 -3.95 18.75
CA PHE A 125 -2.43 -4.07 17.29
C PHE A 125 -3.75 -4.55 16.68
N ALA A 126 -4.34 -5.60 17.27
CA ALA A 126 -5.57 -6.18 16.78
C ALA A 126 -6.74 -5.20 16.87
N TRP A 127 -6.84 -4.45 17.98
CA TRP A 127 -7.86 -3.43 18.18
C TRP A 127 -7.74 -2.28 17.17
N ASP A 128 -6.55 -1.67 17.08
CA ASP A 128 -6.34 -0.51 16.21
C ASP A 128 -6.45 -0.88 14.71
N LEU A 129 -6.15 -2.13 14.34
CA LEU A 129 -6.44 -2.66 13.00
C LEU A 129 -7.94 -2.88 12.77
N PHE A 130 -8.65 -3.42 13.75
CA PHE A 130 -10.09 -3.66 13.68
C PHE A 130 -10.89 -2.35 13.54
N GLU A 131 -10.50 -1.29 14.26
CA GLU A 131 -11.13 0.03 14.16
C GLU A 131 -10.95 0.67 12.77
N ASN A 132 -9.90 0.29 12.04
CA ASN A 132 -9.76 0.67 10.64
C ASN A 132 -10.55 -0.28 9.74
N GLN A 133 -11.85 -0.01 9.60
CA GLN A 133 -12.78 -0.85 8.82
C GLN A 133 -12.24 -1.19 7.41
N MET A 134 -11.74 -0.19 6.68
CA MET A 134 -11.19 -0.39 5.34
C MET A 134 -10.02 -1.39 5.35
N ALA A 135 -9.05 -1.19 6.23
CA ALA A 135 -7.88 -2.08 6.32
C ALA A 135 -8.29 -3.49 6.76
N PHE A 136 -9.18 -3.61 7.74
CA PHE A 136 -9.67 -4.91 8.23
C PHE A 136 -10.40 -5.70 7.14
N GLU A 137 -11.34 -5.05 6.45
CA GLU A 137 -12.10 -5.67 5.37
C GLU A 137 -11.19 -6.04 4.19
N LYS A 138 -10.34 -5.11 3.72
CA LYS A 138 -9.45 -5.37 2.58
C LYS A 138 -8.35 -6.38 2.86
N LEU A 139 -7.84 -6.46 4.09
CA LEU A 139 -6.94 -7.53 4.50
C LEU A 139 -7.63 -8.89 4.38
N THR A 140 -8.83 -9.01 4.98
CA THR A 140 -9.59 -10.26 5.01
C THR A 140 -10.04 -10.69 3.60
N GLU A 141 -10.54 -9.75 2.80
CA GLU A 141 -10.90 -9.97 1.39
C GLU A 141 -9.69 -10.43 0.58
N GLY A 142 -8.53 -9.79 0.76
CA GLY A 142 -7.30 -10.13 0.06
C GLY A 142 -6.81 -11.54 0.37
N ILE A 143 -6.80 -11.94 1.64
CA ILE A 143 -6.41 -13.30 2.06
C ILE A 143 -7.32 -14.35 1.42
N ARG A 144 -8.65 -14.14 1.45
CA ARG A 144 -9.61 -15.07 0.84
C ARG A 144 -9.46 -15.15 -0.67
N GLY A 145 -9.19 -14.01 -1.33
CA GLY A 145 -8.93 -13.96 -2.77
C GLY A 145 -7.72 -14.81 -3.17
N PHE A 146 -6.57 -14.59 -2.53
CA PHE A 146 -5.37 -15.37 -2.84
C PHE A 146 -5.51 -16.86 -2.48
N ALA A 147 -6.24 -17.20 -1.41
CA ALA A 147 -6.53 -18.60 -1.09
C ALA A 147 -7.38 -19.28 -2.19
N LYS A 148 -8.37 -18.58 -2.74
CA LYS A 148 -9.18 -19.06 -3.86
C LYS A 148 -8.32 -19.29 -5.11
N ASP A 149 -7.45 -18.35 -5.44
CA ASP A 149 -6.54 -18.48 -6.59
C ASP A 149 -5.57 -19.65 -6.40
N GLY A 150 -5.04 -19.83 -5.19
CA GLY A 150 -4.19 -20.97 -4.84
C GLY A 150 -4.89 -22.32 -5.01
N ASN A 151 -6.14 -22.44 -4.57
CA ASN A 151 -6.95 -23.65 -4.80
C ASN A 151 -7.23 -23.88 -6.29
N THR A 152 -7.52 -22.82 -7.05
CA THR A 152 -7.76 -22.90 -8.49
C THR A 152 -6.52 -23.42 -9.23
N LEU A 153 -5.34 -22.88 -8.87
CA LEU A 153 -4.07 -23.36 -9.41
C LEU A 153 -3.81 -24.83 -9.06
N LYS A 154 -4.10 -25.24 -7.81
CA LYS A 154 -3.93 -26.63 -7.37
C LYS A 154 -4.76 -27.61 -8.19
N GLU A 155 -6.03 -27.30 -8.46
CA GLU A 155 -6.89 -28.16 -9.29
C GLU A 155 -6.42 -28.20 -10.75
N LEU A 156 -5.96 -27.06 -11.30
CA LEU A 156 -5.38 -27.02 -12.63
C LEU A 156 -4.14 -27.94 -12.73
N LEU A 157 -3.25 -27.89 -11.74
CA LEU A 157 -2.05 -28.73 -11.70
C LEU A 157 -2.41 -30.22 -11.55
N LYS A 158 -3.37 -30.58 -10.70
CA LYS A 158 -3.86 -31.95 -10.59
C LYS A 158 -4.35 -32.49 -11.94
N GLY A 159 -5.14 -31.69 -12.66
CA GLY A 159 -5.63 -32.08 -13.99
C GLY A 159 -4.52 -32.28 -15.03
N LYS A 160 -3.36 -31.64 -14.86
CA LYS A 160 -2.20 -31.79 -15.76
C LYS A 160 -1.25 -32.91 -15.35
N ILE A 161 -1.15 -33.22 -14.06
CA ILE A 161 -0.25 -34.26 -13.54
C ILE A 161 -0.91 -35.65 -13.63
N SER A 162 -2.23 -35.73 -13.51
CA SER A 162 -2.97 -37.00 -13.58
C SER A 162 -3.33 -37.45 -15.01
N ALA A 163 -2.85 -36.75 -16.05
CA ALA A 163 -3.18 -37.00 -17.46
C ALA A 163 -2.06 -37.78 -18.18
#